data_AF-A0A1M5JD75-F1
#
_entry.id   AF-A0A1M5JD75-F1
#
_cell.length_a   1.000
_cell.length_b   1.000
_cell.length_c   1.000
_cell.angle_alpha   90.00
_cell.angle_beta   90.00
_cell.angle_gamma   90.00
#
_symmetry.space_group_name_H-M   'P 1'
#
loop_
_entity.id
_entity.type
_entity.pdbx_description
1 polymer ?
#
loop_
_entity_poly.entity_id
_entity_poly.type
_entity_poly.pdbx_seq_one_letter_code
_entity_poly.pdbx_strand_id
1 'polypeptide(L)'
;MPARDRNDRWYKPDELFAVYQDYLFQTQALFLDIPRHIQNSASGFLQFLGVRKTPETRLVVKHLLYSAEKNLPVHEEVYRHLNNHAEDPAIEGLQGNKCLYLRERECYLTPDQVFWADHPFGRYRHRLDESLRVYGGLFKKIGVCERPDHTDALSVIKEISAEFEKRKQPVDEQDLAVLRACWRLLETAVETECFTEKEAGTLRGIKCVPNTQRMLYPPEWIFFENRAGLSGKFGDFLAANVIPKPLDSARAMAMAGVRPLGTAVKVHVLECEDPVEDSELAGIIQVRRQAIARILDARIGSDLISGVLERLSDIRFQSARSLIIRYQLRAFNRELQSGPEYTPALYLPDEARLVFTKPDSKPPWAAIARELAVAMLPEQDPGGIAAGIKEVLAAETAELADRTLDDLGYPRLDTTTFEPPRPTTPISGFGTPDTGGETPIDEPSDGLRALPGGTSLNDEQDDTAAPEAGTPCPTEPTTGVTAVEPTTKRPERPSGTKKRKRPVLRSYLPAPDPTSEAGEAMEGKTGRSQVDAAGIERVLDYEKSRGRIPQEMPHHNPGYDIESRVVVITQN
;
A
#
# COMPACT_ATOMS: atom_id res chain seq x y z
N MET A 1 14.14 44.51 -48.26
CA MET A 1 13.70 43.34 -49.03
C MET A 1 12.26 43.02 -48.65
N PRO A 2 11.44 42.42 -49.55
CA PRO A 2 10.05 42.11 -49.26
C PRO A 2 9.93 40.94 -48.27
N ALA A 3 8.98 41.04 -47.36
CA ALA A 3 8.66 39.98 -46.39
C ALA A 3 7.35 39.30 -46.77
N ARG A 4 7.31 37.98 -46.59
CA ARG A 4 6.15 37.15 -46.91
C ARG A 4 4.95 37.59 -46.07
N ASP A 5 3.80 37.73 -46.73
CA ASP A 5 2.53 38.16 -46.12
C ASP A 5 2.55 39.56 -45.47
N ARG A 6 3.55 40.40 -45.81
CA ARG A 6 3.77 41.75 -45.27
C ARG A 6 4.10 42.73 -46.39
N ASN A 7 3.07 43.41 -46.90
CA ASN A 7 3.19 44.44 -47.95
C ASN A 7 3.28 45.86 -47.38
N ASP A 8 3.45 46.01 -46.07
CA ASP A 8 3.47 47.28 -45.35
C ASP A 8 4.76 48.05 -45.54
N ARG A 9 5.91 47.36 -45.60
CA ARG A 9 7.22 47.99 -45.78
C ARG A 9 8.31 47.04 -46.27
N TRP A 10 9.43 47.62 -46.67
CA TRP A 10 10.66 46.87 -46.95
C TRP A 10 11.48 46.70 -45.66
N TYR A 11 11.95 45.48 -45.40
CA TYR A 11 12.72 45.13 -44.20
C TYR A 11 14.21 45.06 -44.49
N LYS A 12 15.04 45.20 -43.45
CA LYS A 12 16.49 45.02 -43.60
C LYS A 12 16.83 43.52 -43.73
N PRO A 13 17.91 43.15 -44.44
CA PRO A 13 18.28 41.74 -44.63
C PRO A 13 18.49 40.96 -43.32
N ASP A 14 19.05 41.60 -42.29
CA ASP A 14 19.33 41.04 -40.96
C ASP A 14 18.06 40.79 -40.10
N GLU A 15 16.94 41.40 -40.49
CA GLU A 15 15.60 41.20 -39.91
C GLU A 15 14.83 40.04 -40.56
N LEU A 16 15.34 39.51 -41.68
CA LEU A 16 14.66 38.50 -42.49
C LEU A 16 15.31 37.14 -42.38
N PHE A 17 14.46 36.10 -42.44
CA PHE A 17 14.87 34.72 -42.51
C PHE A 17 14.63 34.14 -43.90
N ALA A 18 15.52 33.26 -44.31
CA ALA A 18 15.29 32.44 -45.50
C ALA A 18 14.23 31.36 -45.22
N VAL A 19 13.51 30.93 -46.26
CA VAL A 19 12.31 30.07 -46.14
C VAL A 19 12.66 28.59 -45.90
N TYR A 20 13.95 28.23 -45.82
CA TYR A 20 14.40 26.83 -45.74
C TYR A 20 13.88 26.04 -44.55
N GLN A 21 13.76 26.72 -43.40
CA GLN A 21 13.41 26.14 -42.10
C GLN A 21 12.20 26.87 -41.49
N ASP A 22 11.32 27.41 -42.34
CA ASP A 22 10.15 28.19 -41.90
C ASP A 22 9.26 27.38 -40.94
N TYR A 23 9.08 26.09 -41.19
CA TYR A 23 8.35 25.15 -40.33
C TYR A 23 8.86 25.06 -38.87
N LEU A 24 10.06 25.56 -38.56
CA LEU A 24 10.59 25.57 -37.19
C LEU A 24 10.11 26.76 -36.35
N PHE A 25 9.76 27.89 -36.99
CA PHE A 25 9.47 29.15 -36.28
C PHE A 25 8.57 30.11 -37.07
N GLN A 26 7.68 29.55 -37.92
CA GLN A 26 6.91 30.32 -38.91
C GLN A 26 6.13 31.48 -38.31
N THR A 27 5.64 31.32 -37.09
CA THR A 27 4.79 32.31 -36.42
C THR A 27 5.57 33.43 -35.74
N GLN A 28 6.90 33.29 -35.59
CA GLN A 28 7.73 34.18 -34.77
C GLN A 28 8.74 35.02 -35.58
N ALA A 29 8.84 34.79 -36.89
CA ALA A 29 9.81 35.50 -37.74
C ALA A 29 9.23 35.97 -39.07
N LEU A 30 9.94 36.91 -39.67
CA LEU A 30 9.67 37.44 -41.00
C LEU A 30 10.50 36.66 -42.01
N PHE A 31 9.83 36.09 -43.01
CA PHE A 31 10.49 35.31 -44.05
C PHE A 31 10.58 36.12 -45.34
N LEU A 32 11.64 35.90 -46.10
CA LEU A 32 11.86 36.53 -47.39
C LEU A 32 10.81 36.07 -48.41
N ASP A 33 10.13 37.02 -49.06
CA ASP A 33 9.11 36.75 -50.09
C ASP A 33 9.74 36.47 -51.47
N ILE A 34 10.58 35.43 -51.52
CA ILE A 34 11.25 34.97 -52.75
C ILE A 34 11.02 33.46 -52.88
N PRO A 35 10.71 32.93 -54.07
CA PRO A 35 10.57 31.49 -54.27
C PRO A 35 11.79 30.68 -53.84
N ARG A 36 11.55 29.50 -53.22
CA ARG A 36 12.59 28.65 -52.64
C ARG A 36 13.71 28.29 -53.62
N HIS A 37 13.39 27.99 -54.88
CA HIS A 37 14.40 27.63 -55.89
C HIS A 37 15.42 28.75 -56.14
N ILE A 38 14.98 30.02 -56.11
CA ILE A 38 15.86 31.19 -56.27
C ILE A 38 16.70 31.39 -55.02
N GLN A 39 16.10 31.21 -53.83
CA GLN A 39 16.86 31.28 -52.58
C GLN A 39 17.98 30.24 -52.57
N ASN A 40 17.71 29.01 -53.02
CA ASN A 40 18.70 27.92 -53.11
C ASN A 40 19.89 28.31 -53.99
N SER A 41 19.61 28.80 -55.20
CA SER A 41 20.63 29.23 -56.16
C SER A 41 21.43 30.45 -55.69
N ALA A 42 20.80 31.36 -54.95
CA ALA A 42 21.41 32.59 -54.44
C ALA A 42 21.86 32.49 -52.96
N SER A 43 22.02 31.28 -52.41
CA SER A 43 22.25 31.08 -50.98
C SER A 43 23.51 31.76 -50.43
N GLY A 44 24.58 31.83 -51.22
CA GLY A 44 25.81 32.55 -50.88
C GLY A 44 25.63 34.07 -50.85
N PHE A 45 24.86 34.60 -51.81
CA PHE A 45 24.54 36.02 -51.87
C PHE A 45 23.61 36.46 -50.73
N LEU A 46 22.59 35.65 -50.39
CA LEU A 46 21.70 35.92 -49.26
C LEU A 46 22.45 35.91 -47.92
N GLN A 47 23.46 35.04 -47.78
CA GLN A 47 24.33 35.04 -46.61
C GLN A 47 25.22 36.28 -46.54
N PHE A 48 25.79 36.70 -47.69
CA PHE A 48 26.55 37.94 -47.77
C PHE A 48 25.71 39.17 -47.38
N LEU A 49 24.44 39.20 -47.77
CA LEU A 49 23.51 40.26 -47.39
C LEU A 49 23.13 40.23 -45.89
N GLY A 50 23.44 39.16 -45.16
CA GLY A 50 23.10 39.03 -43.73
C GLY A 50 21.73 38.42 -43.46
N VAL A 51 21.07 37.82 -44.46
CA VAL A 51 19.80 37.10 -44.26
C VAL A 51 20.04 35.88 -43.38
N ARG A 52 19.28 35.79 -42.28
CA ARG A 52 19.44 34.71 -41.30
C ARG A 52 18.93 33.39 -41.88
N LYS A 53 19.69 32.31 -41.69
CA LYS A 53 19.36 30.96 -42.19
C LYS A 53 18.89 30.02 -41.09
N THR A 54 19.55 30.08 -39.94
CA THR A 54 19.29 29.22 -38.77
C THR A 54 18.54 30.02 -37.70
N PRO A 55 17.47 29.48 -37.12
CA PRO A 55 16.79 30.12 -36.00
C PRO A 55 17.61 30.05 -34.71
N GLU A 56 17.37 31.02 -33.83
CA GLU A 56 17.75 30.93 -32.43
C GLU A 56 16.78 29.99 -31.71
N THR A 57 17.28 29.15 -30.79
CA THR A 57 16.46 28.19 -30.01
C THR A 57 15.26 28.86 -29.34
N ARG A 58 15.44 30.09 -28.85
CA ARG A 58 14.38 30.91 -28.22
C ARG A 58 13.19 31.18 -29.16
N LEU A 59 13.43 31.36 -30.46
CA LEU A 59 12.36 31.59 -31.44
C LEU A 59 11.57 30.30 -31.68
N VAL A 60 12.25 29.16 -31.72
CA VAL A 60 11.63 27.83 -31.87
C VAL A 60 10.78 27.50 -30.64
N VAL A 61 11.29 27.76 -29.43
CA VAL A 61 10.52 27.62 -28.17
C VAL A 61 9.27 28.50 -28.18
N LYS A 62 9.38 29.78 -28.56
CA LYS A 62 8.22 30.67 -28.68
C LYS A 62 7.23 30.23 -29.74
N HIS A 63 7.71 29.68 -30.86
CA HIS A 63 6.85 29.12 -31.88
C HIS A 63 6.08 27.92 -31.36
N LEU A 64 6.74 26.99 -30.66
CA LEU A 64 6.10 25.84 -30.04
C LEU A 64 5.03 26.25 -29.02
N LEU A 65 5.33 27.21 -28.13
CA LEU A 65 4.37 27.72 -27.15
C LEU A 65 3.18 28.42 -27.81
N TYR A 66 3.41 29.23 -28.86
CA TYR A 66 2.34 29.87 -29.62
C TYR A 66 1.46 28.84 -30.34
N SER A 67 2.08 27.83 -30.96
CA SER A 67 1.38 26.73 -31.61
C SER A 67 0.58 25.91 -30.60
N ALA A 68 1.10 25.72 -29.37
CA ALA A 68 0.36 25.07 -28.29
C ALA A 68 -0.85 25.89 -27.83
N GLU A 69 -0.71 27.21 -27.69
CA GLU A 69 -1.81 28.10 -27.32
C GLU A 69 -2.92 28.13 -28.39
N LYS A 70 -2.54 28.10 -29.67
CA LYS A 70 -3.48 28.08 -30.81
C LYS A 70 -3.90 26.66 -31.23
N ASN A 71 -3.41 25.63 -30.56
CA ASN A 71 -3.56 24.22 -30.90
C ASN A 71 -3.25 23.91 -32.39
N LEU A 72 -2.17 24.49 -32.92
CA LEU A 72 -1.70 24.28 -34.29
C LEU A 72 -0.74 23.08 -34.33
N PRO A 73 -0.82 22.22 -35.36
CA PRO A 73 0.09 21.10 -35.50
C PRO A 73 1.51 21.59 -35.76
N VAL A 74 2.49 20.99 -35.07
CA VAL A 74 3.92 21.31 -35.24
C VAL A 74 4.65 20.16 -35.92
N HIS A 75 5.63 20.50 -36.75
CA HIS A 75 6.45 19.53 -37.48
C HIS A 75 7.45 18.83 -36.55
N GLU A 76 7.73 17.54 -36.77
CA GLU A 76 8.61 16.71 -35.93
C GLU A 76 10.02 17.30 -35.77
N GLU A 77 10.53 17.93 -36.82
CA GLU A 77 11.84 18.61 -36.83
C GLU A 77 11.99 19.69 -35.74
N VAL A 78 10.89 20.26 -35.22
CA VAL A 78 10.94 21.16 -34.07
C VAL A 78 11.49 20.45 -32.84
N TYR A 79 11.01 19.24 -32.56
CA TYR A 79 11.51 18.43 -31.43
C TYR A 79 12.94 17.96 -31.68
N ARG A 80 13.31 17.64 -32.93
CA ARG A 80 14.69 17.29 -33.29
C ARG A 80 15.64 18.46 -33.08
N HIS A 81 15.26 19.66 -33.50
CA HIS A 81 16.04 20.87 -33.28
C HIS A 81 16.20 21.16 -31.79
N LEU A 82 15.11 21.13 -31.02
CA LEU A 82 15.16 21.35 -29.57
C LEU A 82 15.99 20.29 -28.84
N ASN A 83 15.97 19.03 -29.28
CA ASN A 83 16.79 17.97 -28.70
C ASN A 83 18.29 18.14 -29.02
N ASN A 84 18.63 18.60 -30.22
CA ASN A 84 20.03 18.91 -30.56
C ASN A 84 20.57 20.11 -29.77
N HIS A 85 19.68 21.00 -29.31
CA HIS A 85 20.00 22.17 -28.50
C HIS A 85 19.55 22.01 -27.03
N ALA A 86 19.46 20.77 -26.51
CA ALA A 86 18.90 20.46 -25.18
C ALA A 86 19.55 21.20 -23.99
N GLU A 87 20.81 21.63 -24.13
CA GLU A 87 21.55 22.39 -23.10
C GLU A 87 21.27 23.91 -23.11
N ASP A 88 20.49 24.40 -24.08
CA ASP A 88 20.14 25.82 -24.17
C ASP A 88 19.15 26.22 -23.05
N PRO A 89 19.44 27.29 -22.27
CA PRO A 89 18.56 27.75 -21.20
C PRO A 89 17.16 28.16 -21.68
N ALA A 90 16.98 28.45 -22.98
CA ALA A 90 15.67 28.75 -23.54
C ALA A 90 14.66 27.59 -23.38
N ILE A 91 15.13 26.34 -23.26
CA ILE A 91 14.30 25.14 -23.13
C ILE A 91 13.65 25.04 -21.74
N GLU A 92 14.23 25.67 -20.72
CA GLU A 92 13.64 25.72 -19.37
C GLU A 92 12.27 26.41 -19.39
N GLY A 93 12.04 27.32 -20.34
CA GLY A 93 10.74 27.94 -20.59
C GLY A 93 9.65 26.98 -21.08
N LEU A 94 9.98 25.75 -21.48
CA LEU A 94 9.01 24.71 -21.84
C LEU A 94 8.57 23.86 -20.63
N GLN A 95 9.30 23.91 -19.51
CA GLN A 95 8.93 23.17 -18.30
C GLN A 95 7.57 23.63 -17.77
N GLY A 96 6.68 22.68 -17.49
CA GLY A 96 5.32 22.94 -17.01
C GLY A 96 4.35 23.55 -18.05
N ASN A 97 4.81 23.86 -19.26
CA ASN A 97 3.97 24.36 -20.34
C ASN A 97 3.54 23.25 -21.28
N LYS A 98 2.37 23.43 -21.91
CA LYS A 98 1.88 22.53 -22.97
C LYS A 98 2.83 22.62 -24.16
N CYS A 99 3.70 21.63 -24.32
CA CYS A 99 4.74 21.66 -25.34
C CYS A 99 4.85 20.36 -26.14
N LEU A 100 4.12 19.30 -25.74
CA LEU A 100 4.17 18.00 -26.40
C LEU A 100 2.91 17.78 -27.24
N TYR A 101 3.06 17.81 -28.56
CA TYR A 101 1.96 17.59 -29.50
C TYR A 101 1.76 16.10 -29.78
N LEU A 102 0.58 15.56 -29.44
CA LEU A 102 0.18 14.21 -29.79
C LEU A 102 -0.64 14.22 -31.08
N ARG A 103 -0.08 13.68 -32.17
CA ARG A 103 -0.75 13.61 -33.48
C ARG A 103 -2.06 12.84 -33.45
N GLU A 104 -2.17 11.80 -32.63
CA GLU A 104 -3.37 10.94 -32.56
C GLU A 104 -4.59 11.65 -31.96
N ARG A 105 -4.38 12.62 -31.07
CA ARG A 105 -5.44 13.35 -30.37
C ARG A 105 -5.54 14.83 -30.76
N GLU A 106 -4.65 15.27 -31.65
CA GLU A 106 -4.54 16.66 -32.11
C GLU A 106 -4.55 17.66 -30.94
N CYS A 107 -3.80 17.33 -29.88
CA CYS A 107 -3.75 18.11 -28.66
C CYS A 107 -2.31 18.24 -28.11
N TYR A 108 -2.10 19.30 -27.32
CA TYR A 108 -0.86 19.51 -26.58
C TYR A 108 -0.99 19.09 -25.12
N LEU A 109 0.01 18.36 -24.66
CA LEU A 109 0.18 17.93 -23.28
C LEU A 109 1.36 18.64 -22.63
N THR A 110 1.31 18.71 -21.30
CA THR A 110 2.43 19.15 -20.47
C THR A 110 3.37 17.98 -20.14
N PRO A 111 4.65 18.24 -19.78
CA PRO A 111 5.60 17.18 -19.44
C PRO A 111 5.18 16.27 -18.27
N ASP A 112 4.44 16.81 -17.29
CA ASP A 112 3.87 16.09 -16.14
C ASP A 112 2.65 15.22 -16.51
N GLN A 113 2.13 15.36 -17.73
CA GLN A 113 1.02 14.56 -18.22
C GLN A 113 1.44 13.28 -18.96
N VAL A 114 2.75 13.09 -19.17
CA VAL A 114 3.30 12.00 -19.97
C VAL A 114 4.33 11.20 -19.18
N PHE A 115 4.30 9.89 -19.36
CA PHE A 115 5.24 8.97 -18.73
C PHE A 115 5.74 7.94 -19.73
N TRP A 116 6.90 7.37 -19.45
CA TRP A 116 7.45 6.30 -20.27
C TRP A 116 6.93 4.92 -19.88
N ALA A 117 6.81 4.66 -18.57
CA ALA A 117 6.28 3.41 -18.06
C ALA A 117 4.74 3.38 -18.07
N ASP A 118 4.19 2.18 -17.93
CA ASP A 118 2.77 2.00 -17.69
C ASP A 118 2.34 2.67 -16.38
N HIS A 119 1.18 3.33 -16.42
CA HIS A 119 0.63 4.06 -15.28
C HIS A 119 -0.88 3.78 -15.14
N PRO A 120 -1.42 3.86 -13.92
CA PRO A 120 -2.84 3.54 -13.68
C PRO A 120 -3.79 4.72 -13.90
N PHE A 121 -3.34 5.83 -14.46
CA PHE A 121 -4.12 7.08 -14.57
C PHE A 121 -5.10 7.17 -15.74
N GLY A 122 -5.32 6.10 -16.49
CA GLY A 122 -6.34 6.04 -17.53
C GLY A 122 -6.22 7.17 -18.56
N ARG A 123 -7.31 7.91 -18.80
CA ARG A 123 -7.37 8.97 -19.82
C ARG A 123 -6.68 10.29 -19.42
N TYR A 124 -6.34 10.45 -18.14
CA TYR A 124 -5.81 11.71 -17.61
C TYR A 124 -4.31 11.88 -17.87
N ARG A 125 -3.59 10.78 -18.08
CA ARG A 125 -2.15 10.78 -18.37
C ARG A 125 -1.86 9.83 -19.52
N HIS A 126 -0.70 9.98 -20.14
CA HIS A 126 -0.37 9.28 -21.38
C HIS A 126 0.98 8.58 -21.32
N ARG A 127 1.00 7.36 -21.88
CA ARG A 127 2.25 6.63 -22.09
C ARG A 127 2.87 7.05 -23.42
N LEU A 128 4.15 7.41 -23.40
CA LEU A 128 4.93 7.68 -24.59
C LEU A 128 5.37 6.39 -25.27
N ASP A 129 5.44 6.44 -26.60
CA ASP A 129 5.94 5.33 -27.40
C ASP A 129 7.49 5.28 -27.40
N GLU A 130 8.04 4.08 -27.53
CA GLU A 130 9.50 3.86 -27.51
C GLU A 130 10.21 4.57 -28.67
N SER A 131 9.52 4.85 -29.78
CA SER A 131 10.08 5.64 -30.90
C SER A 131 10.47 7.07 -30.50
N LEU A 132 9.83 7.64 -29.47
CA LEU A 132 10.13 8.99 -29.00
C LEU A 132 11.36 9.06 -28.11
N ARG A 133 11.96 7.91 -27.74
CA ARG A 133 13.20 7.86 -26.93
C ARG A 133 14.38 8.57 -27.60
N VAL A 134 14.33 8.76 -28.92
CA VAL A 134 15.30 9.56 -29.69
C VAL A 134 15.40 10.99 -29.15
N TYR A 135 14.33 11.52 -28.56
CA TYR A 135 14.25 12.86 -27.95
C TYR A 135 14.53 12.86 -26.45
N GLY A 136 15.16 11.81 -25.91
CA GLY A 136 15.38 11.64 -24.47
C GLY A 136 16.14 12.78 -23.79
N GLY A 137 17.05 13.46 -24.49
CA GLY A 137 17.79 14.62 -23.97
C GLY A 137 16.86 15.79 -23.66
N LEU A 138 16.01 16.16 -24.62
CA LEU A 138 14.96 17.17 -24.44
C LEU A 138 13.98 16.76 -23.34
N PHE A 139 13.48 15.53 -23.38
CA PHE A 139 12.43 15.07 -22.46
C PHE A 139 12.90 15.02 -21.01
N LYS A 140 14.17 14.64 -20.78
CA LYS A 140 14.79 14.73 -19.45
C LYS A 140 14.90 16.18 -18.97
N LYS A 141 15.23 17.13 -19.86
CA LYS A 141 15.38 18.54 -19.50
C LYS A 141 14.04 19.23 -19.22
N ILE A 142 12.98 18.90 -19.97
CA ILE A 142 11.64 19.47 -19.73
C ILE A 142 10.90 18.81 -18.54
N GLY A 143 11.43 17.71 -18.00
CA GLY A 143 10.92 17.06 -16.79
C GLY A 143 9.96 15.89 -17.03
N VAL A 144 10.04 15.19 -18.17
CA VAL A 144 9.27 13.96 -18.38
C VAL A 144 9.81 12.84 -17.50
N CYS A 145 8.95 12.28 -16.66
CA CYS A 145 9.30 11.22 -15.71
C CYS A 145 9.17 9.82 -16.32
N GLU A 146 9.98 8.87 -15.82
CA GLU A 146 9.83 7.44 -16.17
C GLU A 146 8.55 6.85 -15.57
N ARG A 147 8.26 7.18 -14.31
CA ARG A 147 7.11 6.69 -13.56
C ARG A 147 6.41 7.85 -12.85
N PRO A 148 5.09 7.74 -12.64
CA PRO A 148 4.34 8.73 -11.90
C PRO A 148 4.66 8.71 -10.41
N ASP A 149 4.51 9.87 -9.78
CA ASP A 149 4.70 10.07 -8.34
C ASP A 149 3.40 10.52 -7.64
N HIS A 150 3.47 10.72 -6.32
CA HIS A 150 2.36 11.16 -5.47
C HIS A 150 1.80 12.53 -5.87
N THR A 151 2.65 13.45 -6.35
CA THR A 151 2.25 14.76 -6.87
C THR A 151 1.37 14.65 -8.13
N ASP A 152 1.67 13.69 -9.00
CA ASP A 152 0.87 13.39 -10.19
C ASP A 152 -0.48 12.82 -9.79
N ALA A 153 -0.50 11.89 -8.82
CA ALA A 153 -1.74 11.33 -8.29
C ALA A 153 -2.64 12.41 -7.68
N LEU A 154 -2.08 13.37 -6.93
CA LEU A 154 -2.83 14.52 -6.40
C LEU A 154 -3.44 15.38 -7.52
N SER A 155 -2.67 15.61 -8.59
CA SER A 155 -3.13 16.41 -9.73
C SER A 155 -4.27 15.73 -10.47
N VAL A 156 -4.16 14.41 -10.71
CA VAL A 156 -5.23 13.60 -11.32
C VAL A 156 -6.49 13.60 -10.46
N ILE A 157 -6.37 13.46 -9.13
CA ILE A 157 -7.51 13.53 -8.21
C ILE A 157 -8.23 14.89 -8.32
N LYS A 158 -7.48 15.98 -8.39
CA LYS A 158 -8.03 17.35 -8.54
C LYS A 158 -8.72 17.53 -9.89
N GLU A 159 -8.16 16.97 -10.96
CA GLU A 159 -8.77 16.97 -12.30
C GLU A 159 -10.10 16.19 -12.32
N ILE A 160 -10.13 14.97 -11.78
CA ILE A 160 -11.34 14.15 -11.65
C ILE A 160 -12.41 14.91 -10.86
N SER A 161 -12.04 15.53 -9.73
CA SER A 161 -12.97 16.33 -8.93
C SER A 161 -13.52 17.52 -9.72
N ALA A 162 -12.67 18.22 -10.49
CA ALA A 162 -13.11 19.37 -11.28
C ALA A 162 -14.05 18.97 -12.42
N GLU A 163 -13.83 17.82 -13.08
CA GLU A 163 -14.76 17.25 -14.06
C GLU A 163 -16.09 16.85 -13.40
N PHE A 164 -16.03 16.23 -12.24
CA PHE A 164 -17.21 15.85 -11.47
C PHE A 164 -18.03 17.07 -11.04
N GLU A 165 -17.40 18.18 -10.62
CA GLU A 165 -18.13 19.40 -10.24
C GLU A 165 -18.87 20.05 -11.42
N LYS A 166 -18.33 19.92 -12.64
CA LYS A 166 -18.98 20.39 -13.86
C LYS A 166 -20.18 19.53 -14.25
N ARG A 167 -20.04 18.20 -14.18
CA ARG A 167 -21.08 17.25 -14.63
C ARG A 167 -22.13 16.96 -13.55
N LYS A 168 -21.73 16.93 -12.27
CA LYS A 168 -22.51 16.51 -11.09
C LYS A 168 -23.20 15.16 -11.25
N GLN A 169 -22.58 14.27 -12.02
CA GLN A 169 -23.07 12.92 -12.29
C GLN A 169 -22.17 11.89 -11.60
N PRO A 170 -22.69 10.69 -11.30
CA PRO A 170 -21.88 9.59 -10.78
C PRO A 170 -20.65 9.37 -11.65
N VAL A 171 -19.50 9.17 -10.99
CA VAL A 171 -18.23 8.93 -11.68
C VAL A 171 -18.31 7.59 -12.42
N ASP A 172 -17.79 7.58 -13.65
CA ASP A 172 -17.75 6.36 -14.45
C ASP A 172 -16.82 5.30 -13.82
N GLU A 173 -16.99 4.02 -14.18
CA GLU A 173 -16.20 2.94 -13.57
C GLU A 173 -14.69 3.11 -13.83
N GLN A 174 -14.33 3.66 -14.98
CA GLN A 174 -12.94 3.83 -15.39
C GLN A 174 -12.26 4.93 -14.56
N ASP A 175 -12.90 6.08 -14.40
CA ASP A 175 -12.47 7.20 -13.59
C ASP A 175 -12.43 6.81 -12.10
N LEU A 176 -13.35 5.97 -11.63
CA LEU A 176 -13.28 5.38 -10.28
C LEU A 176 -12.08 4.45 -10.10
N ALA A 177 -11.77 3.61 -11.10
CA ALA A 177 -10.60 2.75 -11.04
C ALA A 177 -9.31 3.58 -10.99
N VAL A 178 -9.24 4.66 -11.79
CA VAL A 178 -8.15 5.64 -11.74
C VAL A 178 -8.07 6.29 -10.37
N LEU A 179 -9.19 6.76 -9.82
CA LEU A 179 -9.26 7.41 -8.52
C LEU A 179 -8.77 6.49 -7.40
N ARG A 180 -9.21 5.23 -7.39
CA ARG A 180 -8.73 4.20 -6.45
C ARG A 180 -7.23 3.97 -6.57
N ALA A 181 -6.71 3.92 -7.79
CA ALA A 181 -5.27 3.76 -8.02
C ALA A 181 -4.46 4.97 -7.55
N CYS A 182 -4.98 6.19 -7.72
CA CYS A 182 -4.36 7.40 -7.19
C CYS A 182 -4.28 7.36 -5.66
N TRP A 183 -5.38 7.01 -4.99
CA TRP A 183 -5.39 6.87 -3.54
C TRP A 183 -4.43 5.78 -3.03
N ARG A 184 -4.30 4.67 -3.76
CA ARG A 184 -3.31 3.63 -3.45
C ARG A 184 -1.87 4.13 -3.59
N LEU A 185 -1.59 4.95 -4.60
CA LEU A 185 -0.27 5.55 -4.79
C LEU A 185 0.07 6.51 -3.63
N LEU A 186 -0.92 7.31 -3.18
CA LEU A 186 -0.76 8.15 -2.00
C LEU A 186 -0.53 7.33 -0.73
N GLU A 187 -1.19 6.18 -0.57
CA GLU A 187 -0.95 5.27 0.56
C GLU A 187 0.51 4.80 0.61
N THR A 188 1.07 4.38 -0.54
CA THR A 188 2.49 4.01 -0.61
C THR A 188 3.40 5.20 -0.28
N ALA A 189 3.02 6.41 -0.70
CA ALA A 189 3.78 7.63 -0.38
C ALA A 189 3.71 8.00 1.11
N VAL A 190 2.62 7.65 1.81
CA VAL A 190 2.54 7.74 3.28
C VAL A 190 3.51 6.76 3.93
N GLU A 191 3.57 5.52 3.44
CA GLU A 191 4.49 4.49 3.96
C GLU A 191 5.96 4.87 3.79
N THR A 192 6.30 5.58 2.71
CA THR A 192 7.66 6.06 2.45
C THR A 192 7.92 7.47 2.98
N GLU A 193 7.01 8.04 3.78
CA GLU A 193 7.11 9.39 4.38
C GLU A 193 7.29 10.54 3.36
N CYS A 194 6.90 10.30 2.10
CA CYS A 194 6.98 11.31 1.04
C CYS A 194 5.74 12.20 0.98
N PHE A 195 4.59 11.70 1.46
CA PHE A 195 3.33 12.44 1.48
C PHE A 195 3.07 13.07 2.86
N THR A 196 2.91 14.40 2.87
CA THR A 196 2.80 15.17 4.11
C THR A 196 1.36 15.62 4.42
N GLU A 197 1.08 15.95 5.69
CA GLU A 197 -0.23 16.50 6.10
C GLU A 197 -0.59 17.80 5.36
N LYS A 198 0.41 18.61 5.00
CA LYS A 198 0.18 19.87 4.26
C LYS A 198 -0.39 19.60 2.87
N GLU A 199 0.15 18.60 2.18
CA GLU A 199 -0.33 18.20 0.85
C GLU A 199 -1.71 17.55 0.94
N ALA A 200 -1.92 16.68 1.94
CA ALA A 200 -3.22 16.10 2.25
C ALA A 200 -4.28 17.17 2.56
N GLY A 201 -3.87 18.25 3.25
CA GLY A 201 -4.71 19.41 3.54
C GLY A 201 -5.28 20.07 2.28
N THR A 202 -4.60 19.98 1.12
CA THR A 202 -5.12 20.51 -0.14
C THR A 202 -6.35 19.76 -0.67
N LEU A 203 -6.60 18.54 -0.19
CA LEU A 203 -7.73 17.72 -0.58
C LEU A 203 -8.97 17.88 0.32
N ARG A 204 -8.83 18.42 1.54
CA ARG A 204 -9.90 18.48 2.55
C ARG A 204 -11.22 19.07 2.05
N GLY A 205 -11.14 20.13 1.24
CA GLY A 205 -12.32 20.81 0.66
C GLY A 205 -12.74 20.31 -0.72
N ILE A 206 -11.99 19.39 -1.33
CA ILE A 206 -12.17 18.95 -2.71
C ILE A 206 -13.02 17.67 -2.73
N LYS A 207 -13.97 17.56 -3.65
CA LYS A 207 -14.81 16.36 -3.78
C LYS A 207 -14.04 15.23 -4.44
N CYS A 208 -13.28 14.48 -3.64
CA CYS A 208 -12.38 13.44 -4.14
C CYS A 208 -12.60 12.05 -3.55
N VAL A 209 -13.52 11.87 -2.60
CA VAL A 209 -13.80 10.58 -1.98
C VAL A 209 -15.11 10.02 -2.53
N PRO A 210 -15.11 8.86 -3.20
CA PRO A 210 -16.33 8.27 -3.75
C PRO A 210 -17.15 7.57 -2.66
N ASN A 211 -18.46 7.79 -2.67
CA ASN A 211 -19.39 6.99 -1.87
C ASN A 211 -19.81 5.69 -2.60
N THR A 212 -20.67 4.89 -1.96
CA THR A 212 -21.23 3.64 -2.53
C THR A 212 -22.01 3.85 -3.84
N GLN A 213 -22.54 5.05 -4.06
CA GLN A 213 -23.25 5.48 -5.27
C GLN A 213 -22.33 6.15 -6.30
N ARG A 214 -21.01 6.13 -6.11
CA ARG A 214 -20.02 6.73 -7.03
C ARG A 214 -20.08 8.25 -7.13
N MET A 215 -20.70 8.89 -6.16
CA MET A 215 -20.72 10.35 -6.01
C MET A 215 -19.51 10.78 -5.18
N LEU A 216 -18.82 11.83 -5.61
CA LEU A 216 -17.67 12.35 -4.88
C LEU A 216 -18.10 13.36 -3.82
N TYR A 217 -17.54 13.18 -2.63
CA TYR A 217 -17.73 14.07 -1.49
C TYR A 217 -16.37 14.57 -0.97
N PRO A 218 -16.35 15.71 -0.26
CA PRO A 218 -15.16 16.14 0.46
C PRO A 218 -14.77 15.09 1.52
N PRO A 219 -13.46 14.85 1.74
CA PRO A 219 -12.98 13.93 2.77
C PRO A 219 -13.61 14.16 4.14
N GLU A 220 -13.78 15.42 4.55
CA GLU A 220 -14.34 15.80 5.86
C GLU A 220 -15.79 15.36 6.05
N TRP A 221 -16.50 15.11 4.94
CA TRP A 221 -17.90 14.73 4.92
C TRP A 221 -18.11 13.22 4.82
N ILE A 222 -17.03 12.45 4.72
CA ILE A 222 -17.07 11.00 4.66
C ILE A 222 -16.56 10.43 5.98
N PHE A 223 -17.22 9.35 6.42
CA PHE A 223 -16.82 8.57 7.57
C PHE A 223 -16.43 7.15 7.16
N PHE A 224 -15.39 6.62 7.77
CA PHE A 224 -15.12 5.19 7.74
C PHE A 224 -16.04 4.46 8.71
N GLU A 225 -16.66 3.39 8.25
CA GLU A 225 -17.36 2.46 9.14
C GLU A 225 -16.34 1.65 9.94
N ASN A 226 -16.03 2.13 11.15
CA ASN A 226 -15.16 1.45 12.10
C ASN A 226 -15.93 0.68 13.19
N ARG A 227 -17.27 0.75 13.19
CA ARG A 227 -18.12 0.00 14.11
C ARG A 227 -19.31 -0.56 13.33
N ALA A 228 -19.36 -1.88 13.20
CA ALA A 228 -20.42 -2.57 12.47
C ALA A 228 -21.80 -2.18 13.01
N GLY A 229 -22.70 -1.78 12.11
CA GLY A 229 -24.10 -1.45 12.44
C GLY A 229 -24.31 -0.09 13.12
N LEU A 230 -23.27 0.69 13.39
CA LEU A 230 -23.42 2.03 13.98
C LEU A 230 -24.10 3.01 13.01
N SER A 231 -23.76 2.91 11.72
CA SER A 231 -24.36 3.70 10.64
C SER A 231 -25.89 3.52 10.58
N GLY A 232 -26.35 2.27 10.68
CA GLY A 232 -27.77 1.89 10.65
C GLY A 232 -28.60 2.50 11.79
N LYS A 233 -27.99 2.90 12.91
CA LYS A 233 -28.70 3.53 14.04
C LYS A 233 -29.24 4.92 13.71
N PHE A 234 -28.73 5.55 12.65
CA PHE A 234 -29.15 6.87 12.18
C PHE A 234 -29.95 6.81 10.86
N GLY A 235 -30.41 5.62 10.46
CA GLY A 235 -31.19 5.42 9.24
C GLY A 235 -30.45 5.87 7.97
N ASP A 236 -31.21 6.37 7.00
CA ASP A 236 -30.69 6.75 5.67
C ASP A 236 -29.82 8.01 5.67
N PHE A 237 -29.77 8.76 6.78
CA PHE A 237 -29.02 10.01 6.85
C PHE A 237 -27.52 9.83 6.57
N LEU A 238 -26.96 8.70 6.99
CA LEU A 238 -25.55 8.37 6.82
C LEU A 238 -25.24 7.52 5.58
N ALA A 239 -26.25 7.05 4.84
CA ALA A 239 -26.08 6.08 3.76
C ALA A 239 -25.15 6.57 2.64
N ALA A 240 -25.14 7.88 2.37
CA ALA A 240 -24.29 8.48 1.35
C ALA A 240 -22.90 8.90 1.86
N ASN A 241 -22.69 8.94 3.18
CA ASN A 241 -21.53 9.54 3.83
C ASN A 241 -20.69 8.55 4.63
N VAL A 242 -21.13 7.30 4.76
CA VAL A 242 -20.36 6.24 5.40
C VAL A 242 -19.87 5.27 4.33
N ILE A 243 -18.57 4.98 4.34
CA ILE A 243 -17.95 4.00 3.45
C ILE A 243 -17.22 2.93 4.27
N PRO A 244 -17.13 1.69 3.75
CA PRO A 244 -16.22 0.70 4.29
C PRO A 244 -14.78 1.21 4.25
N LYS A 245 -13.99 0.88 5.26
CA LYS A 245 -12.56 1.24 5.31
C LYS A 245 -11.78 0.47 4.22
N PRO A 246 -11.20 1.15 3.22
CA PRO A 246 -10.44 0.48 2.17
C PRO A 246 -9.06 0.05 2.70
N LEU A 247 -8.62 -1.17 2.35
CA LEU A 247 -7.36 -1.72 2.86
C LEU A 247 -6.13 -0.94 2.41
N ASP A 248 -6.10 -0.52 1.14
CA ASP A 248 -4.89 0.02 0.50
C ASP A 248 -4.91 1.55 0.32
N SER A 249 -5.78 2.26 1.05
CA SER A 249 -5.89 3.73 0.94
C SER A 249 -6.45 4.45 2.17
N ALA A 250 -6.70 3.72 3.27
CA ALA A 250 -7.33 4.29 4.44
C ALA A 250 -6.48 5.36 5.13
N ARG A 251 -5.15 5.21 5.20
CA ARG A 251 -4.29 6.20 5.89
C ARG A 251 -4.19 7.47 5.06
N ALA A 252 -3.98 7.36 3.76
CA ALA A 252 -3.95 8.52 2.86
C ALA A 252 -5.28 9.31 2.90
N MET A 253 -6.42 8.62 2.88
CA MET A 253 -7.73 9.24 3.02
C MET A 253 -7.97 9.84 4.41
N ALA A 254 -7.48 9.21 5.48
CA ALA A 254 -7.58 9.74 6.83
C ALA A 254 -6.78 11.05 6.98
N MET A 255 -5.55 11.10 6.45
CA MET A 255 -4.74 12.33 6.42
C MET A 255 -5.43 13.45 5.63
N ALA A 256 -6.13 13.09 4.54
CA ALA A 256 -6.92 14.03 3.75
C ALA A 256 -8.18 14.53 4.48
N GLY A 257 -8.59 13.92 5.60
CA GLY A 257 -9.68 14.40 6.46
C GLY A 257 -10.84 13.42 6.68
N VAL A 258 -10.78 12.20 6.13
CA VAL A 258 -11.80 11.17 6.39
C VAL A 258 -11.67 10.68 7.84
N ARG A 259 -12.77 10.65 8.58
CA ARG A 259 -12.75 10.29 10.02
C ARG A 259 -13.46 8.95 10.27
N PRO A 260 -13.09 8.19 11.31
CA PRO A 260 -13.89 7.05 11.74
C PRO A 260 -15.26 7.51 12.27
N LEU A 261 -16.35 6.79 11.95
CA LEU A 261 -17.69 7.16 12.43
C LEU A 261 -17.77 7.16 13.96
N GLY A 262 -17.10 6.22 14.61
CA GLY A 262 -17.09 6.08 16.06
C GLY A 262 -16.49 7.28 16.81
N THR A 263 -15.67 8.14 16.18
CA THR A 263 -15.15 9.36 16.83
C THR A 263 -16.12 10.54 16.71
N ALA A 264 -17.01 10.52 15.72
CA ALA A 264 -18.04 11.54 15.53
C ALA A 264 -19.31 11.29 16.36
N VAL A 265 -19.50 10.04 16.83
CA VAL A 265 -20.65 9.64 17.63
C VAL A 265 -20.30 9.67 19.12
N LYS A 266 -21.08 10.44 19.88
CA LYS A 266 -21.08 10.39 21.35
C LYS A 266 -22.12 9.41 21.84
N VAL A 267 -21.83 8.73 22.94
CA VAL A 267 -22.80 7.84 23.60
C VAL A 267 -23.23 8.49 24.91
N HIS A 268 -24.54 8.61 25.11
CA HIS A 268 -25.13 9.10 26.35
C HIS A 268 -25.76 7.94 27.11
N VAL A 269 -25.48 7.88 28.40
CA VAL A 269 -26.16 6.96 29.31
C VAL A 269 -27.48 7.61 29.70
N LEU A 270 -28.58 6.93 29.41
CA LEU A 270 -29.92 7.36 29.83
C LEU A 270 -30.27 6.77 31.20
N GLU A 271 -29.89 5.51 31.41
CA GLU A 271 -30.19 4.78 32.63
C GLU A 271 -29.03 3.83 32.95
N CYS A 272 -28.62 3.81 34.21
CA CYS A 272 -27.61 2.91 34.75
C CYS A 272 -28.05 2.53 36.17
N GLU A 273 -28.60 1.33 36.31
CA GLU A 273 -29.17 0.86 37.58
C GLU A 273 -28.11 0.15 38.44
N ASP A 274 -28.00 0.57 39.70
CA ASP A 274 -27.13 -0.02 40.74
C ASP A 274 -25.67 -0.28 40.27
N PRO A 275 -24.92 0.76 39.85
CA PRO A 275 -23.51 0.57 39.50
C PRO A 275 -22.67 0.23 40.73
N VAL A 276 -22.01 -0.92 40.71
CA VAL A 276 -21.13 -1.43 41.77
C VAL A 276 -19.75 -1.72 41.20
N GLU A 277 -18.69 -1.26 41.88
CA GLU A 277 -17.30 -1.55 41.53
C GLU A 277 -17.03 -3.06 41.48
N ASP A 278 -16.37 -3.50 40.42
CA ASP A 278 -16.08 -4.92 40.16
C ASP A 278 -14.58 -5.19 40.28
N SER A 279 -14.16 -5.55 41.49
CA SER A 279 -12.76 -5.91 41.77
C SER A 279 -12.33 -7.23 41.13
N GLU A 280 -13.27 -8.11 40.80
CA GLU A 280 -12.95 -9.39 40.14
C GLU A 280 -12.45 -9.14 38.72
N LEU A 281 -13.16 -8.33 37.94
CA LEU A 281 -12.76 -7.97 36.59
C LEU A 281 -11.44 -7.18 36.58
N ALA A 282 -11.27 -6.25 37.52
CA ALA A 282 -10.02 -5.51 37.67
C ALA A 282 -8.84 -6.45 37.97
N GLY A 283 -9.02 -7.43 38.85
CA GLY A 283 -8.02 -8.45 39.16
C GLY A 283 -7.69 -9.34 37.95
N ILE A 284 -8.70 -9.76 37.19
CA ILE A 284 -8.52 -10.53 35.96
C ILE A 284 -7.66 -9.76 34.94
N ILE A 285 -7.98 -8.48 34.71
CA ILE A 285 -7.26 -7.65 33.74
C ILE A 285 -5.81 -7.43 34.18
N GLN A 286 -5.57 -7.23 35.47
CA GLN A 286 -4.22 -7.04 35.99
C GLN A 286 -3.36 -8.30 35.84
N VAL A 287 -3.91 -9.48 36.15
CA VAL A 287 -3.22 -10.76 35.96
C VAL A 287 -2.96 -11.04 34.47
N ARG A 288 -3.90 -10.65 33.61
CA ARG A 288 -3.84 -10.91 32.15
C ARG A 288 -3.20 -9.79 31.35
N ARG A 289 -2.58 -8.81 32.01
CA ARG A 289 -1.95 -7.64 31.39
C ARG A 289 -0.92 -8.03 30.32
N GLN A 290 -0.08 -9.03 30.60
CA GLN A 290 0.92 -9.51 29.64
C GLN A 290 0.29 -10.20 28.42
N ALA A 291 -0.76 -11.00 28.63
CA ALA A 291 -1.52 -11.63 27.56
C ALA A 291 -2.19 -10.58 26.64
N ILE A 292 -2.75 -9.51 27.24
CA ILE A 292 -3.30 -8.38 26.48
C ILE A 292 -2.19 -7.65 25.70
N ALA A 293 -1.01 -7.46 26.29
CA ALA A 293 0.14 -6.85 25.61
C ALA A 293 0.56 -7.64 24.35
N ARG A 294 0.56 -8.98 24.41
CA ARG A 294 0.84 -9.85 23.24
C ARG A 294 -0.14 -9.62 22.10
N ILE A 295 -1.42 -9.43 22.41
CA ILE A 295 -2.46 -9.13 21.40
C ILE A 295 -2.22 -7.76 20.77
N LEU A 296 -1.83 -6.77 21.58
CA LEU A 296 -1.53 -5.42 21.08
C LEU A 296 -0.30 -5.40 20.18
N ASP A 297 0.80 -6.06 20.57
CA ASP A 297 2.04 -6.09 19.76
C ASP A 297 1.83 -6.65 18.35
N ALA A 298 0.91 -7.60 18.20
CA ALA A 298 0.54 -8.12 16.89
C ALA A 298 -0.19 -7.10 15.98
N ARG A 299 -0.62 -5.95 16.51
CA ARG A 299 -1.48 -4.97 15.83
C ARG A 299 -0.91 -3.56 15.79
N ILE A 300 -0.16 -3.16 16.81
CA ILE A 300 0.43 -1.83 16.94
C ILE A 300 1.95 -1.95 17.10
N GLY A 301 2.69 -0.94 16.65
CA GLY A 301 4.14 -0.91 16.86
C GLY A 301 4.49 -0.90 18.35
N SER A 302 5.58 -1.59 18.71
CA SER A 302 5.95 -1.84 20.11
C SER A 302 6.10 -0.58 20.96
N ASP A 303 6.43 0.56 20.33
CA ASP A 303 6.59 1.87 20.97
C ASP A 303 5.28 2.39 21.61
N LEU A 304 4.11 2.00 21.09
CA LEU A 304 2.81 2.47 21.57
C LEU A 304 2.23 1.59 22.70
N ILE A 305 2.76 0.39 22.90
CA ILE A 305 2.17 -0.61 23.81
C ILE A 305 2.18 -0.12 25.26
N SER A 306 3.31 0.43 25.71
CA SER A 306 3.47 0.88 27.10
C SER A 306 2.41 1.92 27.48
N GLY A 307 2.23 2.95 26.64
CA GLY A 307 1.21 3.98 26.87
C GLY A 307 -0.23 3.46 26.79
N VAL A 308 -0.49 2.43 25.98
CA VAL A 308 -1.81 1.78 25.93
C VAL A 308 -2.08 0.96 27.21
N LEU A 309 -1.07 0.26 27.74
CA LEU A 309 -1.19 -0.52 28.97
C LEU A 309 -1.31 0.36 30.22
N GLU A 310 -0.70 1.54 30.22
CA GLU A 310 -0.93 2.56 31.24
C GLU A 310 -2.39 3.01 31.23
N ARG A 311 -2.93 3.38 30.06
CA ARG A 311 -4.36 3.71 29.94
C ARG A 311 -5.28 2.59 30.42
N LEU A 312 -4.96 1.33 30.13
CA LEU A 312 -5.72 0.18 30.62
C LEU A 312 -5.73 0.09 32.15
N SER A 313 -4.64 0.50 32.81
CA SER A 313 -4.50 0.47 34.27
C SER A 313 -5.35 1.54 34.97
N ASP A 314 -5.66 2.63 34.26
CA ASP A 314 -6.46 3.74 34.79
C ASP A 314 -7.97 3.48 34.71
N ILE A 315 -8.41 2.44 33.98
CA ILE A 315 -9.83 2.15 33.76
C ILE A 315 -10.45 1.54 35.02
N ARG A 316 -11.56 2.12 35.48
CA ARG A 316 -12.40 1.57 36.55
C ARG A 316 -13.50 0.67 35.98
N PHE A 317 -13.77 -0.44 36.66
CA PHE A 317 -14.72 -1.45 36.20
C PHE A 317 -15.94 -1.50 37.11
N GLN A 318 -17.13 -1.32 36.56
CA GLN A 318 -18.38 -1.36 37.31
C GLN A 318 -19.41 -2.30 36.67
N SER A 319 -20.04 -3.11 37.50
CA SER A 319 -21.20 -3.92 37.13
C SER A 319 -22.49 -3.16 37.43
N ALA A 320 -23.46 -3.22 36.52
CA ALA A 320 -24.78 -2.60 36.67
C ALA A 320 -25.88 -3.61 36.36
N ARG A 321 -27.10 -3.40 36.88
CA ARG A 321 -28.26 -4.26 36.59
C ARG A 321 -28.80 -4.04 35.18
N SER A 322 -28.89 -2.78 34.77
CA SER A 322 -29.39 -2.35 33.48
C SER A 322 -28.58 -1.17 32.99
N LEU A 323 -28.32 -1.12 31.68
CA LEU A 323 -27.59 -0.05 31.03
C LEU A 323 -28.29 0.32 29.72
N ILE A 324 -28.94 1.48 29.71
CA ILE A 324 -29.63 2.02 28.54
C ILE A 324 -28.84 3.21 28.03
N ILE A 325 -28.55 3.18 26.74
CA ILE A 325 -27.76 4.21 26.06
C ILE A 325 -28.53 4.83 24.90
N ARG A 326 -28.03 5.98 24.45
CA ARG A 326 -28.43 6.64 23.23
C ARG A 326 -27.20 7.13 22.48
N TYR A 327 -27.18 6.92 21.18
CA TYR A 327 -26.13 7.47 20.34
C TYR A 327 -26.52 8.85 19.86
N GLN A 328 -25.58 9.79 19.93
CA GLN A 328 -25.71 11.13 19.42
C GLN A 328 -24.62 11.39 18.38
N LEU A 329 -25.05 11.71 17.16
CA LEU A 329 -24.16 12.12 16.08
C LEU A 329 -24.23 13.64 15.93
N ARG A 330 -23.07 14.29 15.93
CA ARG A 330 -22.93 15.70 15.50
C ARG A 330 -22.17 15.75 14.18
N ALA A 331 -22.91 15.85 13.08
CA ALA A 331 -22.33 15.89 11.75
C ALA A 331 -23.15 16.80 10.83
N PHE A 332 -22.49 17.46 9.88
CA PHE A 332 -23.15 18.29 8.85
C PHE A 332 -24.03 19.40 9.42
N ASN A 333 -23.59 20.06 10.51
CA ASN A 333 -24.37 21.06 11.25
C ASN A 333 -25.74 20.57 11.74
N ARG A 334 -25.90 19.25 11.92
CA ARG A 334 -27.08 18.62 12.49
C ARG A 334 -26.68 17.76 13.68
N GLU A 335 -27.61 17.67 14.62
CA GLU A 335 -27.51 16.79 15.76
C GLU A 335 -28.60 15.73 15.62
N LEU A 336 -28.19 14.47 15.52
CA LEU A 336 -29.09 13.33 15.42
C LEU A 336 -28.94 12.44 16.63
N GLN A 337 -30.05 11.84 17.02
CA GLN A 337 -30.12 10.93 18.13
C GLN A 337 -30.75 9.62 17.69
N SER A 338 -30.18 8.50 18.10
CA SER A 338 -30.81 7.19 17.95
C SER A 338 -31.97 7.02 18.94
N GLY A 339 -32.75 5.95 18.77
CA GLY A 339 -33.62 5.46 19.85
C GLY A 339 -32.80 5.00 21.08
N PRO A 340 -33.43 4.92 22.26
CA PRO A 340 -32.86 4.23 23.43
C PRO A 340 -32.62 2.75 23.12
N GLU A 341 -31.47 2.21 23.56
CA GLU A 341 -31.11 0.81 23.35
C GLU A 341 -30.38 0.26 24.59
N TYR A 342 -30.68 -0.99 24.94
CA TYR A 342 -29.95 -1.74 25.97
C TYR A 342 -28.57 -2.13 25.44
N THR A 343 -27.51 -1.87 26.21
CA THR A 343 -26.16 -2.33 25.87
C THR A 343 -25.54 -3.17 26.98
N PRO A 344 -24.90 -4.31 26.66
CA PRO A 344 -24.27 -5.17 27.66
C PRO A 344 -23.00 -4.57 28.29
N ALA A 345 -22.32 -3.65 27.60
CA ALA A 345 -21.17 -2.91 28.12
C ALA A 345 -21.03 -1.55 27.43
N LEU A 346 -20.43 -0.60 28.13
CA LEU A 346 -20.05 0.72 27.61
C LEU A 346 -18.79 1.22 28.29
N TYR A 347 -17.83 1.72 27.51
CA TYR A 347 -16.75 2.54 28.03
C TYR A 347 -17.12 4.04 27.99
N LEU A 348 -16.93 4.72 29.11
CA LEU A 348 -17.13 6.17 29.31
C LEU A 348 -15.75 6.85 29.37
N PRO A 349 -15.31 7.53 28.29
CA PRO A 349 -13.98 8.12 28.22
C PRO A 349 -13.74 9.23 29.24
N ASP A 350 -14.74 10.06 29.51
CA ASP A 350 -14.62 11.25 30.37
C ASP A 350 -14.32 10.90 31.84
N GLU A 351 -14.68 9.68 32.25
CA GLU A 351 -14.53 9.19 33.62
C GLU A 351 -13.54 8.01 33.72
N ALA A 352 -12.93 7.62 32.60
CA ALA A 352 -12.12 6.39 32.48
C ALA A 352 -12.82 5.17 33.10
N ARG A 353 -14.11 4.98 32.79
CA ARG A 353 -14.96 3.98 33.44
C ARG A 353 -15.60 3.04 32.43
N LEU A 354 -15.52 1.74 32.67
CA LEU A 354 -16.23 0.71 31.89
C LEU A 354 -17.36 0.13 32.72
N VAL A 355 -18.59 0.32 32.26
CA VAL A 355 -19.82 -0.20 32.88
C VAL A 355 -20.32 -1.39 32.07
N PHE A 356 -20.70 -2.48 32.73
CA PHE A 356 -21.24 -3.67 32.07
C PHE A 356 -22.35 -4.34 32.87
N THR A 357 -23.23 -5.05 32.18
CA THR A 357 -24.31 -5.84 32.80
C THR A 357 -23.90 -7.29 32.96
N LYS A 358 -24.33 -7.99 34.02
CA LYS A 358 -24.11 -9.44 34.20
C LYS A 358 -25.43 -10.22 34.04
N PRO A 359 -25.94 -10.41 32.81
CA PRO A 359 -27.08 -11.30 32.59
C PRO A 359 -26.69 -12.73 33.03
N ASP A 360 -27.52 -13.36 33.85
CA ASP A 360 -27.31 -14.71 34.40
C ASP A 360 -25.99 -14.89 35.18
N SER A 361 -25.53 -13.85 35.88
CA SER A 361 -24.28 -13.84 36.65
C SER A 361 -23.01 -14.09 35.84
N LYS A 362 -23.08 -14.02 34.50
CA LYS A 362 -21.91 -14.16 33.62
C LYS A 362 -21.57 -12.83 32.95
N PRO A 363 -20.29 -12.40 32.97
CA PRO A 363 -19.90 -11.19 32.27
C PRO A 363 -20.02 -11.37 30.75
N PRO A 364 -20.52 -10.35 30.01
CA PRO A 364 -20.60 -10.38 28.55
C PRO A 364 -19.22 -10.09 27.95
N TRP A 365 -18.33 -11.09 28.00
CA TRP A 365 -16.92 -10.95 27.63
C TRP A 365 -16.69 -10.30 26.25
N ALA A 366 -17.52 -10.63 25.26
CA ALA A 366 -17.42 -10.05 23.93
C ALA A 366 -17.68 -8.53 23.92
N ALA A 367 -18.66 -8.07 24.70
CA ALA A 367 -18.99 -6.65 24.82
C ALA A 367 -17.91 -5.91 25.61
N ILE A 368 -17.48 -6.48 26.74
CA ILE A 368 -16.39 -5.90 27.56
C ILE A 368 -15.11 -5.78 26.73
N ALA A 369 -14.73 -6.84 25.99
CA ALA A 369 -13.55 -6.83 25.14
C ALA A 369 -13.63 -5.77 24.02
N ARG A 370 -14.81 -5.56 23.43
CA ARG A 370 -15.03 -4.51 22.43
C ARG A 370 -14.84 -3.11 23.01
N GLU A 371 -15.44 -2.84 24.17
CA GLU A 371 -15.32 -1.52 24.81
C GLU A 371 -13.90 -1.27 25.36
N LEU A 372 -13.21 -2.31 25.82
CA LEU A 372 -11.77 -2.25 26.15
C LEU A 372 -10.93 -1.92 24.92
N ALA A 373 -11.18 -2.57 23.78
CA ALA A 373 -10.48 -2.24 22.54
C ALA A 373 -10.70 -0.78 22.12
N VAL A 374 -11.93 -0.26 22.28
CA VAL A 374 -12.25 1.16 22.05
C VAL A 374 -11.50 2.09 23.01
N ALA A 375 -11.41 1.73 24.30
CA ALA A 375 -10.69 2.51 25.31
C ALA A 375 -9.18 2.59 25.02
N MET A 376 -8.61 1.46 24.58
CA MET A 376 -7.18 1.31 24.33
C MET A 376 -6.74 1.96 23.02
N LEU A 377 -7.55 1.78 21.96
CA LEU A 377 -7.26 2.18 20.57
C LEU A 377 -8.51 2.77 19.89
N PRO A 378 -8.88 4.03 20.21
CA PRO A 378 -10.13 4.64 19.75
C PRO A 378 -10.23 4.85 18.24
N GLU A 379 -9.08 4.94 17.54
CA GLU A 379 -8.99 5.19 16.10
C GLU A 379 -9.03 3.90 15.25
N GLN A 380 -8.89 2.74 15.87
CA GLN A 380 -8.86 1.45 15.18
C GLN A 380 -10.24 0.77 15.17
N ASP A 381 -10.38 -0.25 14.32
CA ASP A 381 -11.55 -1.14 14.38
C ASP A 381 -11.41 -2.04 15.63
N PRO A 382 -12.32 -1.94 16.61
CA PRO A 382 -12.25 -2.74 17.83
C PRO A 382 -12.44 -4.23 17.57
N GLY A 383 -13.11 -4.64 16.48
CA GLY A 383 -13.45 -6.04 16.22
C GLY A 383 -12.23 -6.96 16.13
N GLY A 384 -11.17 -6.50 15.46
CA GLY A 384 -9.95 -7.30 15.25
C GLY A 384 -9.13 -7.56 16.52
N ILE A 385 -9.30 -6.76 17.56
CA ILE A 385 -8.57 -6.83 18.84
C ILE A 385 -9.45 -7.46 19.92
N ALA A 386 -10.74 -7.11 19.92
CA ALA A 386 -11.73 -7.60 20.86
C ALA A 386 -11.84 -9.13 20.86
N ALA A 387 -11.66 -9.79 19.70
CA ALA A 387 -11.68 -11.25 19.61
C ALA A 387 -10.57 -11.89 20.49
N GLY A 388 -9.33 -11.40 20.38
CA GLY A 388 -8.22 -11.89 21.21
C GLY A 388 -8.43 -11.57 22.69
N ILE A 389 -8.85 -10.33 23.00
CA ILE A 389 -9.11 -9.91 24.39
C ILE A 389 -10.23 -10.76 25.00
N LYS A 390 -11.29 -11.07 24.24
CA LYS A 390 -12.38 -11.93 24.70
C LYS A 390 -11.87 -13.31 25.09
N GLU A 391 -11.05 -13.97 24.27
CA GLU A 391 -10.52 -15.30 24.61
C GLU A 391 -9.64 -15.25 25.86
N VAL A 392 -8.83 -14.20 25.98
CA VAL A 392 -8.03 -13.96 27.19
C VAL A 392 -8.92 -13.74 28.40
N LEU A 393 -10.00 -12.95 28.31
CA LEU A 393 -10.92 -12.66 29.42
C LEU A 393 -11.86 -13.84 29.76
N ALA A 394 -12.22 -14.67 28.78
CA ALA A 394 -13.09 -15.82 28.99
C ALA A 394 -12.36 -17.04 29.57
N ALA A 395 -11.04 -17.15 29.40
CA ALA A 395 -10.25 -18.22 29.98
C ALA A 395 -10.40 -18.26 31.52
N GLU A 396 -10.32 -19.46 32.10
CA GLU A 396 -10.46 -19.65 33.56
C GLU A 396 -9.20 -19.20 34.30
N THR A 397 -8.02 -19.45 33.72
CA THR A 397 -6.71 -19.15 34.34
C THR A 397 -5.82 -18.35 33.39
N ALA A 398 -4.81 -17.67 33.95
CA ALA A 398 -3.81 -16.94 33.17
C ALA A 398 -3.00 -17.87 32.25
N GLU A 399 -2.65 -19.06 32.75
CA GLU A 399 -1.93 -20.07 31.98
C GLU A 399 -2.75 -20.59 30.80
N LEU A 400 -4.05 -20.80 30.99
CA LEU A 400 -4.95 -21.20 29.91
C LEU A 400 -5.07 -20.10 28.86
N ALA A 401 -5.21 -18.83 29.30
CA ALA A 401 -5.21 -17.68 28.39
C ALA A 401 -3.92 -17.62 27.55
N ASP A 402 -2.76 -17.84 28.17
CA ASP A 402 -1.48 -17.85 27.47
C ASP A 402 -1.36 -19.01 26.47
N ARG A 403 -1.84 -20.21 26.81
CA ARG A 403 -1.89 -21.36 25.90
C ARG A 403 -2.83 -21.09 24.72
N THR A 404 -4.01 -20.52 24.98
CA THR A 404 -4.95 -20.13 23.92
C THR A 404 -4.30 -19.10 22.99
N LEU A 405 -3.53 -18.14 23.51
CA LEU A 405 -2.78 -17.20 22.67
C LEU A 405 -1.64 -17.87 21.88
N ASP A 406 -0.95 -18.85 22.46
CA ASP A 406 0.06 -19.66 21.77
C ASP A 406 -0.58 -20.43 20.59
N ASP A 407 -1.75 -21.06 20.81
CA ASP A 407 -2.51 -21.79 19.79
C ASP A 407 -3.06 -20.86 18.69
N LEU A 408 -3.44 -19.63 19.05
CA LEU A 408 -3.84 -18.58 18.11
C LEU A 408 -2.65 -17.92 17.39
N GLY A 409 -1.42 -18.28 17.74
CA GLY A 409 -0.20 -17.84 17.07
C GLY A 409 0.32 -16.46 17.50
N TYR A 410 -0.11 -15.93 18.64
CA TYR A 410 0.45 -14.68 19.18
C TYR A 410 1.82 -14.97 19.83
N PRO A 411 2.91 -14.29 19.43
CA PRO A 411 4.22 -14.50 20.05
C PRO A 411 4.23 -14.07 21.52
N ARG A 412 5.16 -14.63 22.30
CA ARG A 412 5.42 -14.19 23.68
C ARG A 412 6.32 -12.95 23.66
N LEU A 413 6.02 -12.00 24.53
CA LEU A 413 6.86 -10.81 24.71
C LEU A 413 7.93 -11.11 25.75
N ASP A 414 9.17 -10.69 25.46
CA ASP A 414 10.24 -10.72 26.45
C ASP A 414 10.01 -9.55 27.42
N THR A 415 9.52 -9.87 28.62
CA THR A 415 9.27 -8.89 29.68
C THR A 415 10.46 -8.71 30.61
N THR A 416 11.65 -9.16 30.21
CA THR A 416 12.87 -9.01 31.00
C THR A 416 13.28 -7.53 31.03
N THR A 417 12.82 -6.80 32.05
CA THR A 417 13.34 -5.47 32.36
C THR A 417 14.81 -5.58 32.71
N PHE A 418 15.70 -5.11 31.83
CA PHE A 418 17.08 -4.85 32.19
C PHE A 418 17.10 -3.70 33.20
N GLU A 419 17.54 -3.96 34.42
CA GLU A 419 17.90 -2.89 35.36
C GLU A 419 18.92 -2.00 34.65
N PRO A 420 18.68 -0.68 34.52
CA PRO A 420 19.67 0.19 33.91
C PRO A 420 20.99 -0.02 34.65
N PRO A 421 22.11 -0.22 33.94
CA PRO A 421 23.39 -0.45 34.60
C PRO A 421 23.59 0.69 35.59
N ARG A 422 23.76 0.33 36.87
CA ARG A 422 23.99 1.32 37.92
C ARG A 422 25.12 2.23 37.45
N PRO A 423 24.98 3.56 37.53
CA PRO A 423 26.04 4.45 37.13
C PRO A 423 27.29 4.05 37.93
N THR A 424 28.30 3.57 37.22
CA THR A 424 29.59 3.29 37.83
C THR A 424 30.10 4.60 38.41
N THR A 425 30.67 4.52 39.61
CA THR A 425 31.36 5.66 40.24
C THR A 425 32.28 6.29 39.20
N PRO A 426 32.26 7.63 39.02
CA PRO A 426 33.16 8.28 38.08
C PRO A 426 34.59 7.87 38.42
N ILE A 427 35.33 7.39 37.41
CA ILE A 427 36.73 7.03 37.55
C ILE A 427 37.47 8.32 37.92
N SER A 428 37.76 8.48 39.20
CA SER A 428 38.55 9.60 39.72
C SER A 428 40.01 9.23 39.60
N GLY A 429 40.57 9.45 38.42
CA GLY A 429 42.01 9.37 38.17
C GLY A 429 42.41 8.25 37.22
N PHE A 430 43.06 8.65 36.13
CA PHE A 430 43.98 7.79 35.40
C PHE A 430 45.35 7.91 36.08
N GLY A 431 45.96 6.76 36.37
CA GLY A 431 46.97 6.64 37.43
C GLY A 431 48.27 7.43 37.27
N THR A 432 49.00 7.49 38.37
CA THR A 432 50.46 7.54 38.43
C THR A 432 50.91 6.65 39.60
N PRO A 433 52.01 5.88 39.45
CA PRO A 433 52.49 4.99 40.51
C PRO A 433 53.15 5.85 41.60
N ASP A 434 52.53 5.90 42.77
CA ASP A 434 53.20 6.50 43.92
C ASP A 434 54.20 5.49 44.47
N THR A 435 55.46 5.90 44.46
CA THR A 435 56.62 5.09 44.80
C THR A 435 57.09 5.55 46.18
N GLY A 436 57.15 4.62 47.14
CA GLY A 436 57.94 4.81 48.36
C GLY A 436 57.14 4.74 49.65
N GLY A 437 57.29 3.62 50.36
CA GLY A 437 56.76 3.41 51.71
C GLY A 437 56.98 1.97 52.18
N GLU A 438 58.24 1.69 52.53
CA GLU A 438 58.86 0.41 52.92
C GLU A 438 58.13 -0.36 54.04
N THR A 439 57.82 -1.65 53.80
CA THR A 439 58.38 -2.92 54.39
C THR A 439 57.90 -3.29 55.81
N PRO A 440 58.16 -4.49 56.37
CA PRO A 440 58.60 -5.80 55.80
C PRO A 440 57.79 -7.01 56.34
N ILE A 441 57.80 -8.17 55.66
CA ILE A 441 57.79 -9.48 56.38
C ILE A 441 58.68 -10.48 55.63
N ASP A 442 59.65 -11.01 56.38
CA ASP A 442 60.64 -12.05 56.07
C ASP A 442 60.05 -13.46 55.83
N GLU A 443 60.77 -14.23 55.00
CA GLU A 443 60.70 -15.69 54.80
C GLU A 443 61.39 -16.48 55.96
N PRO A 444 61.75 -17.78 55.84
CA PRO A 444 61.01 -19.03 55.56
C PRO A 444 61.32 -20.14 56.62
N SER A 445 60.73 -21.36 56.51
CA SER A 445 61.50 -22.63 56.48
C SER A 445 60.62 -23.90 56.43
N ASP A 446 60.91 -24.72 55.41
CA ASP A 446 61.17 -26.18 55.42
C ASP A 446 60.12 -27.26 55.81
N GLY A 447 60.10 -28.33 55.00
CA GLY A 447 59.47 -29.61 55.34
C GLY A 447 58.96 -30.47 54.16
N LEU A 448 59.89 -31.12 53.45
CA LEU A 448 59.67 -32.19 52.43
C LEU A 448 58.66 -33.30 52.85
N ARG A 449 57.96 -33.93 51.88
CA ARG A 449 58.39 -35.18 51.15
C ARG A 449 57.20 -35.98 50.59
N ALA A 450 57.23 -36.31 49.28
CA ALA A 450 57.26 -37.68 48.74
C ALA A 450 56.94 -37.73 47.22
N LEU A 451 57.93 -38.18 46.43
CA LEU A 451 57.77 -38.79 45.09
C LEU A 451 57.73 -40.33 45.27
N PRO A 452 57.46 -41.15 44.23
CA PRO A 452 58.49 -41.44 43.22
C PRO A 452 57.95 -41.56 41.77
N GLY A 453 58.81 -41.18 40.82
CA GLY A 453 58.88 -41.73 39.48
C GLY A 453 60.12 -42.64 39.33
N GLY A 454 60.30 -43.23 38.14
CA GLY A 454 61.46 -44.00 37.70
C GLY A 454 61.12 -44.71 36.39
N THR A 455 61.40 -44.22 35.17
CA THR A 455 62.66 -43.86 34.45
C THR A 455 63.43 -45.06 33.85
N SER A 456 63.63 -45.03 32.53
CA SER A 456 64.86 -45.38 31.76
C SER A 456 64.54 -45.26 30.26
N LEU A 457 65.08 -44.33 29.46
CA LEU A 457 66.47 -44.03 28.99
C LEU A 457 66.82 -44.72 27.65
N ASN A 458 67.07 -43.86 26.64
CA ASN A 458 68.03 -43.92 25.51
C ASN A 458 67.86 -45.03 24.45
N ASP A 459 68.20 -44.89 23.15
CA ASP A 459 68.96 -43.93 22.34
C ASP A 459 68.66 -44.23 20.83
N GLU A 460 69.17 -43.39 19.91
CA GLU A 460 69.41 -43.59 18.46
C GLU A 460 68.37 -43.16 17.38
N GLN A 461 68.76 -42.08 16.68
CA GLN A 461 68.83 -41.84 15.22
C GLN A 461 67.60 -41.89 14.28
N ASP A 462 67.47 -40.76 13.56
CA ASP A 462 67.32 -40.62 12.10
C ASP A 462 66.01 -40.00 11.57
N ASP A 463 66.18 -39.42 10.39
CA ASP A 463 65.51 -38.28 9.78
C ASP A 463 64.04 -38.41 9.34
N THR A 464 63.39 -37.24 9.34
CA THR A 464 62.36 -36.74 8.40
C THR A 464 61.06 -37.52 8.09
N ALA A 465 59.97 -36.78 8.30
CA ALA A 465 58.80 -36.63 7.42
C ALA A 465 58.10 -37.87 6.81
N ALA A 466 56.90 -38.11 7.34
CA ALA A 466 55.66 -38.62 6.71
C ALA A 466 55.73 -39.72 5.63
N PRO A 467 55.03 -40.84 5.87
CA PRO A 467 54.30 -41.55 4.80
C PRO A 467 52.81 -41.81 5.19
N GLU A 468 51.86 -41.72 4.26
CA GLU A 468 51.43 -42.73 3.26
C GLU A 468 50.60 -43.87 3.90
N ALA A 469 49.31 -43.99 3.59
CA ALA A 469 48.68 -44.51 2.36
C ALA A 469 48.57 -46.05 2.34
N GLY A 470 47.42 -46.52 1.85
CA GLY A 470 47.10 -47.93 1.72
C GLY A 470 45.96 -48.13 0.73
N THR A 471 46.29 -47.97 -0.54
CA THR A 471 45.58 -48.37 -1.76
C THR A 471 45.28 -49.90 -1.75
N PRO A 472 44.52 -50.45 -2.73
CA PRO A 472 45.21 -50.89 -3.94
C PRO A 472 44.48 -50.59 -5.27
N CYS A 473 45.36 -50.43 -6.26
CA CYS A 473 45.21 -50.25 -7.71
C CYS A 473 44.90 -51.61 -8.40
N PRO A 474 45.23 -51.90 -9.68
CA PRO A 474 45.35 -51.09 -10.92
C PRO A 474 44.72 -51.78 -12.16
N THR A 475 44.55 -51.08 -13.30
CA THR A 475 45.11 -51.54 -14.61
C THR A 475 45.08 -50.44 -15.69
N GLU A 476 46.19 -50.28 -16.41
CA GLU A 476 46.45 -49.43 -17.58
C GLU A 476 46.05 -50.14 -18.93
N PRO A 477 46.57 -49.78 -20.12
CA PRO A 477 46.56 -48.53 -20.91
C PRO A 477 46.00 -48.76 -22.35
N THR A 478 46.09 -47.75 -23.25
CA THR A 478 46.69 -47.84 -24.63
C THR A 478 45.98 -46.99 -25.71
N THR A 479 46.74 -46.04 -26.29
CA THR A 479 46.74 -45.42 -27.65
C THR A 479 45.47 -44.90 -28.35
N GLY A 480 45.54 -43.64 -28.79
CA GLY A 480 45.77 -43.32 -30.22
C GLY A 480 44.66 -42.64 -31.07
N VAL A 481 44.99 -41.45 -31.58
CA VAL A 481 44.67 -40.92 -32.95
C VAL A 481 43.42 -40.01 -33.16
N THR A 482 43.73 -38.72 -33.41
CA THR A 482 43.12 -37.63 -34.23
C THR A 482 41.59 -37.48 -34.41
N ALA A 483 41.05 -36.27 -34.15
CA ALA A 483 40.69 -35.26 -35.18
C ALA A 483 39.78 -34.12 -34.64
N VAL A 484 40.26 -32.87 -34.81
CA VAL A 484 39.59 -31.62 -35.26
C VAL A 484 38.19 -31.21 -34.73
N GLU A 485 38.19 -30.14 -33.90
CA GLU A 485 37.28 -28.97 -33.73
C GLU A 485 35.73 -29.13 -33.61
N PRO A 486 34.97 -28.14 -33.05
CA PRO A 486 35.33 -26.77 -32.65
C PRO A 486 34.96 -26.36 -31.21
N THR A 487 35.67 -25.37 -30.70
CA THR A 487 35.47 -24.73 -29.39
C THR A 487 34.66 -23.43 -29.52
N THR A 488 33.54 -23.33 -28.79
CA THR A 488 32.96 -22.04 -28.37
C THR A 488 32.70 -22.07 -26.87
N LYS A 489 33.59 -21.40 -26.11
CA LYS A 489 33.43 -21.15 -24.68
C LYS A 489 32.91 -19.73 -24.45
N ARG A 490 31.84 -19.67 -23.66
CA ARG A 490 31.34 -18.54 -22.89
C ARG A 490 32.22 -18.33 -21.64
N PRO A 491 32.31 -17.10 -21.10
CA PRO A 491 32.27 -16.90 -19.64
C PRO A 491 31.24 -15.78 -19.30
N GLU A 492 30.22 -16.04 -18.50
CA GLU A 492 30.16 -16.10 -17.03
C GLU A 492 30.06 -14.73 -16.33
N ARG A 493 28.93 -14.57 -15.61
CA ARG A 493 28.60 -13.53 -14.64
C ARG A 493 29.05 -14.01 -13.24
N PRO A 494 29.42 -13.10 -12.33
CA PRO A 494 29.57 -13.44 -10.92
C PRO A 494 28.23 -13.36 -10.15
N SER A 495 28.28 -14.00 -9.00
CA SER A 495 27.22 -14.61 -8.20
C SER A 495 26.65 -13.71 -7.09
N GLY A 496 25.38 -13.98 -6.72
CA GLY A 496 24.69 -13.38 -5.58
C GLY A 496 23.76 -14.38 -4.88
N THR A 497 24.23 -14.88 -3.73
CA THR A 497 23.57 -15.39 -2.51
C THR A 497 22.10 -15.89 -2.52
N LYS A 498 21.96 -17.17 -2.13
CA LYS A 498 20.73 -17.97 -2.02
C LYS A 498 19.87 -17.59 -0.79
N LYS A 499 18.60 -17.22 -1.01
CA LYS A 499 17.51 -17.27 -0.01
C LYS A 499 16.74 -18.59 -0.13
N ARG A 500 16.54 -19.29 0.99
CA ARG A 500 15.79 -20.56 1.11
C ARG A 500 14.30 -20.34 0.83
N LYS A 501 13.74 -21.01 -0.19
CA LYS A 501 12.30 -21.04 -0.49
C LYS A 501 11.65 -22.27 0.17
N ARG A 502 10.56 -22.07 0.91
CA ARG A 502 9.69 -23.13 1.43
C ARG A 502 8.95 -23.84 0.28
N PRO A 503 8.73 -25.16 0.33
CA PRO A 503 8.03 -25.88 -0.73
C PRO A 503 6.51 -25.64 -0.63
N VAL A 504 5.93 -25.06 -1.69
CA VAL A 504 4.47 -24.99 -1.88
C VAL A 504 4.04 -26.26 -2.60
N LEU A 505 3.23 -27.10 -1.94
CA LEU A 505 2.54 -28.20 -2.61
C LEU A 505 1.50 -27.63 -3.58
N ARG A 506 1.61 -27.98 -4.86
CA ARG A 506 0.60 -27.69 -5.89
C ARG A 506 0.05 -29.03 -6.38
N SER A 507 -1.23 -29.30 -6.11
CA SER A 507 -1.97 -30.40 -6.73
C SER A 507 -2.58 -29.91 -8.04
N TYR A 508 -2.25 -30.55 -9.15
CA TYR A 508 -2.89 -30.29 -10.44
C TYR A 508 -4.06 -31.27 -10.62
N LEU A 509 -5.25 -30.73 -10.89
CA LEU A 509 -6.34 -31.49 -11.49
C LEU A 509 -6.15 -31.42 -13.02
N PRO A 510 -5.99 -32.55 -13.72
CA PRO A 510 -5.93 -32.53 -15.17
C PRO A 510 -7.32 -32.18 -15.73
N ALA A 511 -7.38 -31.17 -16.58
CA ALA A 511 -8.57 -30.87 -17.37
C ALA A 511 -8.77 -31.97 -18.44
N PRO A 512 -10.00 -32.41 -18.74
CA PRO A 512 -10.24 -33.35 -19.82
C PRO A 512 -10.10 -32.67 -21.19
N ASP A 513 -9.40 -33.32 -22.11
CA ASP A 513 -9.23 -32.90 -23.51
C ASP A 513 -10.57 -32.88 -24.28
N PRO A 514 -10.82 -31.88 -25.14
CA PRO A 514 -12.05 -31.77 -25.91
C PRO A 514 -11.88 -32.39 -27.30
N THR A 515 -11.72 -33.71 -27.39
CA THR A 515 -11.88 -34.43 -28.67
C THR A 515 -12.31 -35.88 -28.44
N SER A 516 -13.60 -36.17 -28.59
CA SER A 516 -14.10 -37.41 -29.20
C SER A 516 -15.61 -37.30 -29.45
N GLU A 517 -15.98 -37.66 -30.68
CA GLU A 517 -17.33 -37.65 -31.22
C GLU A 517 -18.25 -38.70 -30.58
N ALA A 518 -19.54 -38.54 -30.86
CA ALA A 518 -20.67 -39.32 -30.39
C ALA A 518 -20.51 -40.85 -30.54
N GLY A 519 -20.96 -41.58 -29.52
CA GLY A 519 -21.09 -43.04 -29.55
C GLY A 519 -21.84 -43.60 -28.34
N GLU A 520 -23.14 -43.80 -28.53
CA GLU A 520 -24.02 -44.85 -27.96
C GLU A 520 -24.24 -45.03 -26.45
N ALA A 521 -25.51 -45.31 -26.15
CA ALA A 521 -26.08 -45.51 -24.82
C ALA A 521 -25.53 -46.76 -24.11
N MET A 522 -25.19 -46.60 -22.83
CA MET A 522 -25.16 -47.71 -21.87
C MET A 522 -26.00 -47.35 -20.63
N GLU A 523 -27.10 -48.08 -20.46
CA GLU A 523 -27.75 -48.29 -19.18
C GLU A 523 -26.74 -48.82 -18.15
N GLY A 524 -26.61 -48.15 -16.99
CA GLY A 524 -25.69 -48.61 -15.97
C GLY A 524 -25.67 -47.79 -14.69
N LYS A 525 -26.70 -47.94 -13.85
CA LYS A 525 -26.71 -47.73 -12.39
C LYS A 525 -26.23 -46.37 -11.86
N THR A 526 -27.23 -45.49 -11.70
CA THR A 526 -27.23 -44.32 -10.82
C THR A 526 -26.90 -44.66 -9.36
N GLY A 527 -25.71 -44.31 -8.90
CA GLY A 527 -25.41 -44.12 -7.49
C GLY A 527 -25.19 -42.64 -7.22
N ARG A 528 -26.11 -41.99 -6.48
CA ARG A 528 -25.90 -40.61 -6.01
C ARG A 528 -24.68 -40.59 -5.10
N SER A 529 -23.80 -39.61 -5.24
CA SER A 529 -22.77 -39.34 -4.25
C SER A 529 -23.46 -39.07 -2.90
N GLN A 530 -22.93 -39.61 -1.80
CA GLN A 530 -23.46 -39.34 -0.45
C GLN A 530 -23.50 -37.83 -0.15
N VAL A 531 -22.58 -37.07 -0.75
CA VAL A 531 -22.50 -35.61 -0.62
C VAL A 531 -23.67 -34.92 -1.31
N ASP A 532 -24.05 -35.39 -2.50
CA ASP A 532 -25.16 -34.79 -3.26
C ASP A 532 -26.51 -35.06 -2.58
N ALA A 533 -26.69 -36.28 -2.04
CA ALA A 533 -27.88 -36.62 -1.27
C ALA A 533 -28.01 -35.73 -0.01
N ALA A 534 -26.92 -35.54 0.73
CA ALA A 534 -26.89 -34.67 1.90
C ALA A 534 -27.10 -33.18 1.56
N GLY A 535 -26.60 -32.75 0.40
CA GLY A 535 -26.81 -31.40 -0.13
C GLY A 535 -28.28 -31.13 -0.46
N ILE A 536 -28.92 -32.04 -1.19
CA ILE A 536 -30.34 -31.95 -1.56
C ILE A 536 -31.22 -31.95 -0.31
N GLU A 537 -30.98 -32.87 0.62
CA GLU A 537 -31.74 -32.97 1.88
C GLU A 537 -31.70 -31.65 2.67
N ARG A 538 -30.52 -31.04 2.80
CA ARG A 538 -30.36 -29.78 3.52
C ARG A 538 -31.10 -28.61 2.87
N VAL A 539 -31.20 -28.59 1.54
CA VAL A 539 -31.95 -27.56 0.81
C VAL A 539 -33.46 -27.80 0.93
N LEU A 540 -33.93 -29.05 0.87
CA LEU A 540 -35.34 -29.38 1.10
C LEU A 540 -35.79 -28.96 2.51
N ASP A 541 -34.96 -29.19 3.53
CA ASP A 541 -35.27 -28.81 4.90
C ASP A 541 -35.27 -27.29 5.09
N TYR A 542 -34.32 -26.58 4.47
CA TYR A 542 -34.30 -25.13 4.46
C TYR A 542 -35.59 -24.56 3.85
N GLU A 543 -36.03 -25.06 2.71
CA GLU A 543 -37.22 -24.56 2.01
C GLU A 543 -38.53 -24.86 2.76
N LYS A 544 -38.64 -26.04 3.40
CA LYS A 544 -39.75 -26.35 4.33
C LYS A 544 -39.77 -25.42 5.53
N SER A 545 -38.61 -25.11 6.12
CA SER A 545 -38.50 -24.18 7.26
C SER A 545 -38.92 -22.75 6.90
N ARG A 546 -38.91 -22.40 5.61
CA ARG A 546 -39.34 -21.10 5.06
C ARG A 546 -40.80 -21.11 4.60
N GLY A 547 -41.56 -22.17 4.89
CA GLY A 547 -42.99 -22.27 4.57
C GLY A 547 -43.29 -22.52 3.10
N ARG A 548 -42.32 -23.05 2.33
CA ARG A 548 -42.50 -23.43 0.93
C ARG A 548 -42.72 -24.94 0.80
N ILE A 549 -43.18 -25.37 -0.37
CA ILE A 549 -43.31 -26.79 -0.73
C ILE A 549 -42.21 -27.12 -1.76
N PRO A 550 -41.05 -27.62 -1.32
CA PRO A 550 -39.98 -28.02 -2.21
C PRO A 550 -40.22 -29.42 -2.80
N GLN A 551 -39.93 -29.58 -4.08
CA GLN A 551 -40.00 -30.83 -4.83
C GLN A 551 -38.65 -31.09 -5.51
N GLU A 552 -38.09 -32.28 -5.28
CA GLU A 552 -36.87 -32.72 -5.94
C GLU A 552 -37.16 -33.14 -7.38
N MET A 553 -36.30 -32.72 -8.31
CA MET A 553 -36.43 -33.02 -9.74
C MET A 553 -35.60 -34.26 -10.15
N PRO A 554 -35.98 -34.95 -11.25
CA PRO A 554 -35.19 -36.05 -11.79
C PRO A 554 -33.77 -35.60 -12.14
N HIS A 555 -32.79 -36.50 -11.99
CA HIS A 555 -31.35 -36.24 -12.12
C HIS A 555 -30.90 -35.72 -13.51
N HIS A 556 -31.78 -35.75 -14.51
CA HIS A 556 -31.53 -35.23 -15.86
C HIS A 556 -32.29 -33.94 -16.16
N ASN A 557 -32.84 -33.26 -15.15
CA ASN A 557 -33.52 -31.99 -15.35
C ASN A 557 -32.50 -30.86 -15.62
N PRO A 558 -32.52 -30.22 -16.80
CA PRO A 558 -31.55 -29.16 -17.10
C PRO A 558 -31.83 -27.91 -16.27
N GLY A 559 -30.87 -27.54 -15.42
CA GLY A 559 -30.78 -26.20 -14.82
C GLY A 559 -31.06 -26.10 -13.32
N TYR A 560 -31.78 -27.05 -12.70
CA TYR A 560 -32.02 -27.06 -11.26
C TYR A 560 -32.49 -28.44 -10.75
N ASP A 561 -32.08 -28.77 -9.52
CA ASP A 561 -32.39 -30.06 -8.86
C ASP A 561 -33.61 -30.00 -7.93
N ILE A 562 -34.06 -28.80 -7.54
CA ILE A 562 -35.17 -28.59 -6.59
C ILE A 562 -36.05 -27.42 -7.06
N GLU A 563 -37.36 -27.65 -7.16
CA GLU A 563 -38.37 -26.62 -7.42
C GLU A 563 -39.15 -26.31 -6.13
N SER A 564 -39.24 -25.06 -5.70
CA SER A 564 -39.99 -24.67 -4.50
C SER A 564 -41.17 -23.76 -4.84
N ARG A 565 -42.38 -24.16 -4.42
CA ARG A 565 -43.62 -23.39 -4.63
C ARG A 565 -44.06 -22.69 -3.34
N VAL A 566 -44.53 -21.45 -3.47
CA VAL A 566 -45.09 -20.66 -2.36
C VAL A 566 -46.60 -20.90 -2.30
N VAL A 567 -47.12 -21.20 -1.11
CA VAL A 567 -48.56 -21.32 -0.89
C VAL A 567 -49.17 -19.92 -0.93
N VAL A 568 -49.80 -19.55 -2.03
CA VAL A 568 -50.67 -18.37 -2.10
C VAL A 568 -52.00 -18.79 -1.48
N ILE A 569 -52.24 -18.42 -0.22
CA ILE A 569 -53.57 -18.51 0.38
C ILE A 569 -54.39 -17.38 -0.24
N THR A 570 -55.13 -17.68 -1.30
CA THR A 570 -56.20 -16.81 -1.78
C THR A 570 -57.30 -16.81 -0.72
N GLN A 571 -57.42 -15.71 0.02
CA GLN A 571 -58.58 -15.44 0.86
C GLN A 571 -59.79 -15.28 -0.07
N ASN A 572 -60.77 -16.18 0.07
CA ASN A 572 -62.13 -16.05 -0.44
C ASN A 572 -63.08 -15.97 0.76
#